data_AF-A0A6B0XU83-F1
#
_entry.id   AF-A0A6B0XU83-F1
#
_cell.length_a   1.000
_cell.length_b   1.000
_cell.length_c   1.000
_cell.angle_alpha   90.00
_cell.angle_beta   90.00
_cell.angle_gamma   90.00
#
_symmetry.space_group_name_H-M   'P 1'
#
loop_
_entity.id
_entity.type
_entity.pdbx_description
1 polymer ?
#
loop_
_entity_poly.entity_id
_entity_poly.type
_entity_poly.pdbx_seq_one_letter_code
_entity_poly.pdbx_strand_id
1 'polypeptide(L)'
;LEGHRQNTANFGDARHATGMLRFGRLTPAAVLSLLLPLFVVVAGFASVSAERERGTLRLLLAQGATPAQILAGKVLGTGAVAALAALPIGVAAVVIAGSGAVGPVSAGRMAGLAGIYAAYLAGWVLLTVLASSFRASSRSSLAQLIAIWVVFCVAVPRLGASVAGALHPLPSRAEFTAQVERALNEVGDSHNPEDPFFRSLRDEYLARYEAASVEELPVNWGGVVSREGEAISSRIHEEHQQDLIEGQRRQDRILSRAGLLSPYLAARDLSMAVSGTGPEAVEAFRAQAEAHRYDLIQRLNDLHISEIHYENDRAQRLPREHWAEFPTFGTRPPPLGGALAGRALSLAALGLWLLLPLLGLAVTRRRLARVGVERAAS
;
A
#
# COMPACT_ATOMS: atom_id res chain seq x y z
N LEU A 1 18.90 -0.80 -8.66
CA LEU A 1 20.03 -0.63 -7.73
C LEU A 1 21.27 -0.65 -8.61
N GLU A 2 22.05 0.42 -8.57
CA GLU A 2 23.39 0.44 -9.18
C GLU A 2 24.39 0.06 -8.09
N GLY A 3 25.59 -0.39 -8.47
CA GLY A 3 26.63 -0.80 -7.51
C GLY A 3 26.81 0.22 -6.40
N HIS A 4 27.24 1.43 -6.70
CA HIS A 4 27.52 2.44 -5.67
C HIS A 4 26.40 3.47 -5.48
N ARG A 5 25.17 3.17 -5.93
CA ARG A 5 24.04 4.11 -5.85
C ARG A 5 22.72 3.42 -5.49
N GLN A 6 22.17 3.85 -4.36
CA GLN A 6 20.78 3.59 -4.00
C GLN A 6 19.87 4.53 -4.80
N ASN A 7 19.43 4.05 -5.97
CA ASN A 7 18.43 4.76 -6.75
C ASN A 7 17.08 4.72 -6.04
N THR A 8 16.57 5.89 -5.66
CA THR A 8 15.16 6.03 -5.28
C THR A 8 14.30 5.54 -6.44
N ALA A 9 13.29 4.72 -6.16
CA ALA A 9 12.36 4.26 -7.18
C ALA A 9 11.84 5.47 -7.97
N ASN A 10 12.15 5.54 -9.26
CA ASN A 10 11.67 6.57 -10.19
C ASN A 10 10.17 6.37 -10.41
N PHE A 11 9.34 6.62 -9.40
CA PHE A 11 7.92 6.83 -9.59
C PHE A 11 7.70 8.29 -10.00
N GLY A 12 8.18 8.62 -11.21
CA GLY A 12 8.01 9.94 -11.84
C GLY A 12 6.55 10.31 -12.10
N ASP A 13 5.63 9.36 -12.04
CA ASP A 13 4.27 9.56 -12.54
C ASP A 13 3.35 10.33 -11.60
N ALA A 14 3.63 10.34 -10.28
CA ALA A 14 2.83 11.12 -9.34
C ALA A 14 2.92 12.64 -9.62
N ARG A 15 3.99 13.09 -10.28
CA ARG A 15 4.18 14.49 -10.72
C ARG A 15 3.65 14.77 -12.13
N HIS A 16 3.49 13.76 -12.98
CA HIS A 16 3.06 13.91 -14.39
C HIS A 16 1.56 13.72 -14.65
N ALA A 17 0.75 13.45 -13.62
CA ALA A 17 -0.70 13.41 -13.77
C ALA A 17 -1.30 14.83 -13.85
N THR A 18 -1.23 15.44 -15.04
CA THR A 18 -2.03 16.61 -15.42
C THR A 18 -3.51 16.33 -15.11
N GLY A 19 -4.26 17.35 -14.67
CA GLY A 19 -5.54 17.25 -13.95
C GLY A 19 -6.67 16.34 -14.50
N MET A 20 -6.55 15.77 -15.70
CA MET A 20 -7.45 14.75 -16.25
C MET A 20 -7.12 13.30 -15.83
N LEU A 21 -5.89 13.00 -15.41
CA LEU A 21 -5.43 11.68 -14.92
C LEU A 21 -5.55 11.53 -13.38
N ARG A 22 -6.26 12.44 -12.71
CA ARG A 22 -6.49 12.41 -11.25
C ARG A 22 -7.48 11.34 -10.81
N PHE A 23 -8.21 10.72 -11.73
CA PHE A 23 -8.71 9.37 -11.52
C PHE A 23 -7.49 8.47 -11.67
N GLY A 24 -6.91 8.04 -10.54
CA GLY A 24 -5.72 7.18 -10.53
C GLY A 24 -5.85 6.03 -11.53
N ARG A 25 -4.72 5.54 -12.05
CA ARG A 25 -4.66 4.45 -13.04
C ARG A 25 -5.80 3.45 -12.82
N LEU A 26 -6.57 3.15 -13.88
CA LEU A 26 -7.68 2.17 -13.85
C LEU A 26 -7.12 0.77 -13.59
N THR A 27 -6.86 0.51 -12.31
CA THR A 27 -6.43 -0.78 -11.78
C THR A 27 -7.64 -1.58 -11.32
N PRO A 28 -7.57 -2.91 -11.26
CA PRO A 28 -8.64 -3.72 -10.67
C PRO A 28 -9.03 -3.25 -9.27
N ALA A 29 -8.05 -2.85 -8.46
CA ALA A 29 -8.29 -2.29 -7.13
C ALA A 29 -9.10 -0.98 -7.20
N ALA A 30 -8.79 -0.06 -8.12
CA ALA A 30 -9.58 1.17 -8.30
C ALA A 30 -11.02 0.89 -8.77
N VAL A 31 -11.20 -0.09 -9.67
CA VAL A 31 -12.54 -0.50 -10.11
C VAL A 31 -13.35 -1.05 -8.94
N LEU A 32 -12.78 -1.98 -8.17
CA LEU A 32 -13.45 -2.62 -7.03
C LEU A 32 -13.72 -1.63 -5.88
N SER A 33 -12.78 -0.74 -5.58
CA SER A 33 -12.86 0.17 -4.42
C SER A 33 -13.62 1.47 -4.70
N LEU A 34 -13.63 1.97 -5.94
CA LEU A 34 -14.22 3.28 -6.28
C LEU A 34 -15.46 3.15 -7.17
N LEU A 35 -15.37 2.40 -8.27
CA LEU A 35 -16.44 2.30 -9.28
C LEU A 35 -17.56 1.36 -8.87
N LEU A 36 -17.25 0.18 -8.33
CA LEU A 36 -18.28 -0.77 -7.91
C LEU A 36 -19.20 -0.24 -6.81
N PRO A 37 -18.74 0.48 -5.78
CA PRO A 37 -19.63 1.16 -4.83
C PRO A 37 -20.62 2.11 -5.49
N LEU A 38 -20.17 2.88 -6.47
CA LEU A 38 -21.02 3.79 -7.22
C LEU A 38 -22.04 3.00 -8.06
N PHE A 39 -21.61 1.91 -8.69
CA PHE A 39 -22.50 0.99 -9.39
C PHE A 39 -23.56 0.40 -8.44
N VAL A 40 -23.18 -0.03 -7.23
CA VAL A 40 -24.10 -0.52 -6.20
C VAL A 40 -25.13 0.56 -5.83
N VAL A 41 -24.69 1.81 -5.65
CA VAL A 41 -25.57 2.95 -5.40
C VAL A 41 -26.59 3.10 -6.54
N VAL A 42 -26.13 3.13 -7.80
CA VAL A 42 -27.02 3.29 -8.97
C VAL A 42 -27.97 2.10 -9.13
N ALA A 43 -27.52 0.88 -8.84
CA ALA A 43 -28.36 -0.32 -8.92
C ALA A 43 -29.40 -0.39 -7.79
N GLY A 44 -29.10 0.17 -6.60
CA GLY A 44 -29.89 -0.02 -5.39
C GLY A 44 -30.60 1.21 -4.82
N PHE A 45 -30.34 2.43 -5.31
CA PHE A 45 -30.86 3.67 -4.69
C PHE A 45 -32.40 3.70 -4.60
N ALA A 46 -33.07 3.08 -5.58
CA ALA A 46 -34.52 3.03 -5.70
C ALA A 46 -35.15 1.77 -5.07
N SER A 47 -34.34 0.90 -4.43
CA SER A 47 -34.75 -0.44 -3.97
C SER A 47 -36.00 -0.45 -3.09
N VAL A 48 -36.13 0.49 -2.16
CA VAL A 48 -37.27 0.63 -1.25
C VAL A 48 -38.08 1.89 -1.55
N SER A 49 -37.42 2.99 -1.94
CA SER A 49 -38.08 4.26 -2.21
C SER A 49 -39.06 4.20 -3.38
N ALA A 50 -38.74 3.48 -4.47
CA ALA A 50 -39.65 3.38 -5.62
C ALA A 50 -40.90 2.55 -5.29
N GLU A 51 -40.75 1.51 -4.46
CA GLU A 51 -41.90 0.72 -3.98
C GLU A 51 -42.83 1.56 -3.09
N ARG A 52 -42.24 2.48 -2.32
CA ARG A 52 -42.99 3.42 -1.48
C ARG A 52 -43.71 4.47 -2.33
N GLU A 53 -43.03 5.04 -3.34
CA GLU A 53 -43.61 6.02 -4.27
C GLU A 53 -44.78 5.42 -5.06
N ARG A 54 -44.66 4.16 -5.50
CA ARG A 54 -45.69 3.45 -6.30
C ARG A 54 -46.80 2.83 -5.45
N GLY A 55 -46.69 2.88 -4.12
CA GLY A 55 -47.64 2.24 -3.20
C GLY A 55 -47.55 0.71 -3.12
N THR A 56 -46.71 0.07 -3.94
CA THR A 56 -46.52 -1.40 -3.98
C THR A 56 -45.91 -1.93 -2.69
N LEU A 57 -45.17 -1.13 -1.93
CA LEU A 57 -44.70 -1.50 -0.59
C LEU A 57 -45.85 -1.85 0.36
N ARG A 58 -46.99 -1.13 0.28
CA ARG A 58 -48.17 -1.43 1.10
C ARG A 58 -48.85 -2.71 0.66
N LEU A 59 -48.89 -2.97 -0.65
CA LEU A 59 -49.43 -4.20 -1.22
C LEU A 59 -48.64 -5.43 -0.73
N LEU A 60 -47.31 -5.35 -0.71
CA LEU A 60 -46.46 -6.44 -0.20
C LEU A 60 -46.72 -6.74 1.28
N LEU A 61 -46.86 -5.70 2.11
CA LEU A 61 -47.19 -5.86 3.52
C LEU A 61 -48.60 -6.45 3.71
N ALA A 62 -49.58 -6.04 2.90
CA ALA A 62 -50.95 -6.57 2.94
C ALA A 62 -51.02 -8.04 2.49
N GLN A 63 -50.13 -8.46 1.59
CA GLN A 63 -49.98 -9.86 1.16
C GLN A 63 -49.22 -10.74 2.19
N GLY A 64 -48.90 -10.20 3.37
CA GLY A 64 -48.30 -10.96 4.47
C GLY A 64 -46.77 -10.95 4.50
N ALA A 65 -46.09 -10.22 3.60
CA ALA A 65 -44.65 -10.10 3.66
C ALA A 65 -44.22 -9.28 4.89
N THR A 66 -43.30 -9.80 5.68
CA THR A 66 -42.78 -9.06 6.83
C THR A 66 -41.78 -7.99 6.38
N PRO A 67 -41.63 -6.86 7.11
CA PRO A 67 -40.60 -5.87 6.81
C PRO A 67 -39.17 -6.44 6.79
N ALA A 68 -38.92 -7.49 7.59
CA ALA A 68 -37.64 -8.19 7.60
C ALA A 68 -37.38 -8.93 6.29
N GLN A 69 -38.36 -9.66 5.77
CA GLN A 69 -38.26 -10.36 4.49
C GLN A 69 -38.07 -9.39 3.33
N ILE A 70 -38.78 -8.26 3.33
CA ILE A 70 -38.64 -7.23 2.30
C ILE A 70 -37.22 -6.66 2.31
N LEU A 71 -36.71 -6.23 3.47
CA LEU A 71 -35.37 -5.66 3.56
C LEU A 71 -34.28 -6.68 3.23
N ALA A 72 -34.39 -7.91 3.75
CA ALA A 72 -33.44 -8.98 3.45
C ALA A 72 -33.43 -9.32 1.95
N GLY A 73 -34.60 -9.41 1.31
CA GLY A 73 -34.70 -9.63 -0.13
C GLY A 73 -34.06 -8.52 -0.96
N LYS A 74 -34.23 -7.25 -0.56
CA LYS A 74 -33.56 -6.12 -1.24
C LYS A 74 -32.03 -6.15 -1.04
N VAL A 75 -31.56 -6.46 0.17
CA VAL A 75 -30.11 -6.61 0.44
C VAL A 75 -29.52 -7.76 -0.37
N LEU A 76 -30.15 -8.94 -0.37
CA LEU A 76 -29.68 -10.09 -1.14
C LEU A 76 -29.73 -9.84 -2.65
N GLY A 77 -30.80 -9.23 -3.16
CA GLY A 77 -30.93 -8.90 -4.58
C GLY A 77 -29.88 -7.90 -5.05
N THR A 78 -29.72 -6.77 -4.35
CA THR A 78 -28.67 -5.79 -4.67
C THR A 78 -27.28 -6.37 -4.46
N GLY A 79 -27.08 -7.22 -3.45
CA GLY A 79 -25.84 -7.94 -3.20
C GLY A 79 -25.47 -8.92 -4.31
N ALA A 80 -26.45 -9.66 -4.86
CA ALA A 80 -26.23 -10.56 -5.99
C ALA A 80 -25.80 -9.78 -7.25
N VAL A 81 -26.44 -8.63 -7.52
CA VAL A 81 -26.04 -7.74 -8.61
C VAL A 81 -24.62 -7.21 -8.42
N ALA A 82 -24.26 -6.82 -7.19
CA ALA A 82 -22.91 -6.38 -6.84
C ALA A 82 -21.87 -7.51 -7.05
N ALA A 83 -22.18 -8.73 -6.61
CA ALA A 83 -21.31 -9.89 -6.76
C ALA A 83 -21.13 -10.26 -8.24
N LEU A 84 -22.20 -10.22 -9.03
CA LEU A 84 -22.14 -10.48 -10.47
C LEU A 84 -21.27 -9.44 -11.19
N ALA A 85 -21.37 -8.16 -10.79
CA ALA A 85 -20.52 -7.10 -11.34
C ALA A 85 -19.04 -7.24 -10.95
N ALA A 86 -18.73 -7.80 -9.77
CA ALA A 86 -17.36 -8.08 -9.33
C ALA A 86 -16.78 -9.38 -9.94
N LEU A 87 -17.64 -10.29 -10.40
CA LEU A 87 -17.27 -11.62 -10.86
C LEU A 87 -16.18 -11.63 -11.95
N PRO A 88 -16.22 -10.78 -13.01
CA PRO A 88 -15.19 -10.81 -14.05
C PRO A 88 -13.78 -10.57 -13.51
N ILE A 89 -13.64 -9.68 -12.51
CA ILE A 89 -12.35 -9.38 -11.89
C ILE A 89 -11.87 -10.58 -11.05
N GLY A 90 -12.78 -11.24 -10.33
CA GLY A 90 -12.47 -12.45 -9.57
C GLY A 90 -12.03 -13.61 -10.48
N VAL A 91 -12.74 -13.82 -11.59
CA VAL A 91 -12.40 -14.86 -12.58
C VAL A 91 -11.04 -14.56 -13.21
N ALA A 92 -10.79 -13.31 -13.63
CA ALA A 92 -9.48 -12.93 -14.17
C ALA A 92 -8.35 -13.18 -13.18
N ALA A 93 -8.54 -12.86 -11.89
CA ALA A 93 -7.54 -13.13 -10.86
C ALA A 93 -7.23 -14.63 -10.70
N VAL A 94 -8.25 -15.49 -10.73
CA VAL A 94 -8.08 -16.95 -10.64
C VAL A 94 -7.39 -17.50 -11.88
N VAL A 95 -7.79 -17.06 -13.07
CA VAL A 95 -7.17 -17.49 -14.35
C VAL A 95 -5.70 -17.11 -14.39
N ILE A 96 -5.35 -15.87 -14.01
CA ILE A 96 -3.96 -15.41 -13.97
C ILE A 96 -3.16 -16.25 -12.95
N ALA A 97 -3.69 -16.47 -11.75
CA ALA A 97 -3.01 -17.27 -10.74
C ALA A 97 -2.80 -18.73 -11.18
N GLY A 98 -3.77 -19.32 -11.89
CA GLY A 98 -3.70 -20.70 -12.40
C GLY A 98 -2.86 -20.87 -13.69
N SER A 99 -2.56 -19.78 -14.39
CA SER A 99 -1.82 -19.82 -15.67
C SER A 99 -0.33 -20.14 -15.53
N GLY A 100 0.24 -20.04 -14.32
CA GLY A 100 1.69 -20.09 -14.09
C GLY A 100 2.46 -18.88 -14.63
N ALA A 101 1.79 -17.90 -15.25
CA ALA A 101 2.42 -16.65 -15.71
C ALA A 101 2.93 -15.77 -14.56
N VAL A 102 2.42 -16.01 -13.37
CA VAL A 102 2.88 -15.39 -12.12
C VAL A 102 3.46 -16.47 -11.22
N GLY A 103 4.45 -16.10 -10.39
CA GLY A 103 4.99 -17.00 -9.36
C GLY A 103 3.90 -17.51 -8.40
N PRO A 104 4.24 -18.46 -7.51
CA PRO A 104 3.26 -19.13 -6.65
C PRO A 104 2.42 -18.12 -5.86
N VAL A 105 1.11 -18.12 -6.11
CA VAL A 105 0.15 -17.24 -5.45
C VAL A 105 -0.41 -17.93 -4.19
N SER A 106 -0.34 -17.23 -3.06
CA SER A 106 -0.92 -17.73 -1.81
C SER A 106 -2.44 -17.73 -1.87
N ALA A 107 -3.07 -18.91 -1.75
CA ALA A 107 -4.52 -19.05 -1.65
C ALA A 107 -5.11 -18.22 -0.49
N GLY A 108 -4.39 -18.12 0.63
CA GLY A 108 -4.79 -17.28 1.76
C GLY A 108 -4.85 -15.79 1.42
N ARG A 109 -3.93 -15.29 0.58
CA ARG A 109 -3.98 -13.90 0.10
C ARG A 109 -5.15 -13.66 -0.85
N MET A 110 -5.41 -14.60 -1.76
CA MET A 110 -6.57 -14.51 -2.65
C MET A 110 -7.88 -14.51 -1.88
N ALA A 111 -8.04 -15.43 -0.92
CA ALA A 111 -9.21 -15.50 -0.06
C ALA A 111 -9.35 -14.25 0.81
N GLY A 112 -8.26 -13.74 1.38
CA GLY A 112 -8.26 -12.50 2.15
C GLY A 112 -8.70 -11.30 1.31
N LEU A 113 -8.19 -11.17 0.09
CA LEU A 113 -8.55 -10.09 -0.82
C LEU A 113 -10.03 -10.16 -1.22
N ALA A 114 -10.52 -11.36 -1.56
CA ALA A 114 -11.93 -11.59 -1.86
C ALA A 114 -12.82 -11.24 -0.66
N GLY A 115 -12.43 -11.64 0.56
CA GLY A 115 -13.14 -11.32 1.80
C GLY A 115 -13.20 -9.83 2.09
N ILE A 116 -12.10 -9.09 1.90
CA ILE A 116 -12.05 -7.63 2.09
C ILE A 116 -13.02 -6.92 1.13
N TYR A 117 -12.98 -7.25 -0.16
CA TYR A 117 -13.88 -6.61 -1.13
C TYR A 117 -15.33 -7.06 -0.97
N ALA A 118 -15.59 -8.30 -0.59
CA ALA A 118 -16.94 -8.77 -0.28
C ALA A 118 -17.53 -8.00 0.92
N ALA A 119 -16.78 -7.86 2.01
CA ALA A 119 -17.19 -7.06 3.17
C ALA A 119 -17.39 -5.58 2.82
N TYR A 120 -16.47 -5.00 2.04
CA TYR A 120 -16.57 -3.61 1.59
C TYR A 120 -17.83 -3.37 0.74
N LEU A 121 -18.09 -4.22 -0.26
CA LEU A 121 -19.28 -4.11 -1.11
C LEU A 121 -20.56 -4.41 -0.34
N ALA A 122 -20.55 -5.35 0.60
CA ALA A 122 -21.68 -5.62 1.48
C ALA A 122 -22.04 -4.38 2.31
N GLY A 123 -21.06 -3.64 2.84
CA GLY A 123 -21.28 -2.37 3.53
C GLY A 123 -22.01 -1.34 2.64
N TRP A 124 -21.58 -1.21 1.39
CA TRP A 124 -22.25 -0.34 0.41
C TRP A 124 -23.66 -0.78 0.04
N VAL A 125 -23.89 -2.08 -0.10
CA VAL A 125 -25.23 -2.64 -0.35
C VAL A 125 -26.17 -2.31 0.82
N LEU A 126 -25.72 -2.56 2.05
CA LEU A 126 -26.50 -2.29 3.26
C LEU A 126 -26.81 -0.80 3.39
N LEU A 127 -25.82 0.06 3.17
CA LEU A 127 -25.99 1.51 3.20
C LEU A 127 -26.96 2.00 2.13
N THR A 128 -26.88 1.44 0.93
CA THR A 128 -27.75 1.78 -0.21
C THR A 128 -29.21 1.44 0.08
N VAL A 129 -29.47 0.23 0.57
CA VAL A 129 -30.83 -0.20 0.96
C VAL A 129 -31.32 0.63 2.15
N LEU A 130 -30.45 0.91 3.12
CA LEU A 130 -30.78 1.74 4.29
C LEU A 130 -31.20 3.15 3.88
N ALA A 131 -30.42 3.83 3.04
CA ALA A 131 -30.73 5.18 2.57
C ALA A 131 -32.05 5.20 1.78
N SER A 132 -32.24 4.22 0.88
CA SER A 132 -33.50 4.06 0.13
C SER A 132 -34.70 3.87 1.06
N SER A 133 -34.51 3.18 2.18
CA SER A 133 -35.57 2.92 3.15
C SER A 133 -35.98 4.15 3.97
N PHE A 134 -35.09 5.13 4.17
CA PHE A 134 -35.39 6.34 4.95
C PHE A 134 -36.02 7.45 4.12
N ARG A 135 -35.72 7.51 2.83
CA ARG A 135 -36.15 8.60 1.95
C ARG A 135 -37.55 8.36 1.38
N ALA A 136 -38.26 9.46 1.17
CA ALA A 136 -39.60 9.45 0.58
C ALA A 136 -39.55 9.34 -0.95
N SER A 137 -38.52 9.90 -1.58
CA SER A 137 -38.34 9.86 -3.03
C SER A 137 -37.03 9.21 -3.48
N SER A 138 -37.08 8.53 -4.63
CA SER A 138 -35.92 7.87 -5.24
C SER A 138 -34.85 8.88 -5.65
N ARG A 139 -35.25 10.06 -6.14
CA ARG A 139 -34.31 11.17 -6.43
C ARG A 139 -33.54 11.62 -5.19
N SER A 140 -34.21 11.76 -4.04
CA SER A 140 -33.55 12.17 -2.79
C SER A 140 -32.62 11.08 -2.24
N SER A 141 -32.98 9.80 -2.40
CA SER A 141 -32.13 8.65 -2.06
C SER A 141 -30.83 8.66 -2.86
N LEU A 142 -30.93 8.83 -4.19
CA LEU A 142 -29.77 8.90 -5.07
C LEU A 142 -28.84 10.07 -4.71
N ALA A 143 -29.39 11.26 -4.56
CA ALA A 143 -28.60 12.45 -4.21
C ALA A 143 -27.85 12.28 -2.89
N GLN A 144 -28.50 11.71 -1.86
CA GLN A 144 -27.85 11.41 -0.59
C GLN A 144 -26.72 10.39 -0.74
N LEU A 145 -26.96 9.29 -1.44
CA LEU A 145 -25.97 8.23 -1.61
C LEU A 145 -24.75 8.69 -2.41
N ILE A 146 -24.97 9.52 -3.44
CA ILE A 146 -23.88 10.16 -4.18
C ILE A 146 -23.09 11.09 -3.25
N ALA A 147 -23.76 11.92 -2.44
CA ALA A 147 -23.07 12.80 -1.49
C ALA A 147 -22.24 12.01 -0.47
N ILE A 148 -22.79 10.93 0.09
CA ILE A 148 -22.09 10.00 0.97
C ILE A 148 -20.85 9.40 0.28
N TRP A 149 -21.01 8.94 -0.96
CA TRP A 149 -19.90 8.41 -1.75
C TRP A 149 -18.82 9.45 -2.03
N VAL A 150 -19.19 10.68 -2.41
CA VAL A 150 -18.22 11.77 -2.63
C VAL A 150 -17.46 12.08 -1.34
N VAL A 151 -18.17 12.19 -0.21
CA VAL A 151 -17.53 12.48 1.07
C VAL A 151 -16.55 11.36 1.45
N PHE A 152 -16.99 10.11 1.46
CA PHE A 152 -16.19 9.02 2.03
C PHE A 152 -15.17 8.42 1.06
N CYS A 153 -15.41 8.42 -0.24
CA CYS A 153 -14.49 7.86 -1.24
C CYS A 153 -13.57 8.90 -1.88
N VAL A 154 -13.91 10.20 -1.82
CA VAL A 154 -13.15 11.26 -2.50
C VAL A 154 -12.65 12.33 -1.52
N ALA A 155 -13.55 12.95 -0.75
CA ALA A 155 -13.20 14.09 0.10
C ALA A 155 -12.32 13.65 1.29
N VAL A 156 -12.75 12.66 2.07
CA VAL A 156 -12.02 12.17 3.24
C VAL A 156 -10.60 11.68 2.90
N PRO A 157 -10.39 10.83 1.86
CA PRO A 157 -9.04 10.43 1.46
C PRO A 157 -8.14 11.62 1.07
N ARG A 158 -8.68 12.58 0.31
CA ARG A 158 -7.92 13.75 -0.16
C ARG A 158 -7.57 14.70 0.97
N LEU A 159 -8.52 14.99 1.86
CA LEU A 159 -8.30 15.82 3.03
C LEU A 159 -7.36 15.14 4.01
N GLY A 160 -7.52 13.83 4.24
CA GLY A 160 -6.62 13.04 5.08
C GLY A 160 -5.18 13.09 4.59
N ALA A 161 -4.95 12.92 3.28
CA ALA A 161 -3.62 13.04 2.69
C ALA A 161 -3.04 14.46 2.81
N SER A 162 -3.88 15.48 2.63
CA SER A 162 -3.46 16.89 2.75
C SER A 162 -3.08 17.23 4.20
N VAL A 163 -3.87 16.80 5.17
CA VAL A 163 -3.58 16.96 6.61
C VAL A 163 -2.32 16.19 7.00
N ALA A 164 -2.16 14.96 6.50
CA ALA A 164 -0.97 14.16 6.76
C ALA A 164 0.31 14.85 6.25
N GLY A 165 0.28 15.38 5.01
CA GLY A 165 1.40 16.12 4.43
C GLY A 165 1.70 17.44 5.13
N ALA A 166 0.68 18.11 5.67
CA ALA A 166 0.86 19.36 6.44
C ALA A 166 1.43 19.11 7.84
N LEU A 167 0.98 18.05 8.53
CA LEU A 167 1.44 17.73 9.89
C LEU A 167 2.80 17.03 9.92
N HIS A 168 3.10 16.25 8.89
CA HIS A 168 4.37 15.53 8.76
C HIS A 168 4.96 15.76 7.36
N PRO A 169 5.55 16.94 7.09
CA PRO A 169 6.21 17.21 5.83
C PRO A 169 7.31 16.19 5.56
N LEU A 170 7.38 15.70 4.32
CA LEU A 170 8.46 14.83 3.87
C LEU A 170 9.39 15.63 2.95
N PRO A 171 10.71 15.40 3.01
CA PRO A 171 11.65 16.11 2.15
C PRO A 171 11.33 15.83 0.69
N SER A 172 11.51 16.84 -0.16
CA SER A 172 11.49 16.61 -1.61
C SER A 172 12.65 15.69 -2.00
N ARG A 173 12.58 15.04 -3.16
CA ARG A 173 13.69 14.18 -3.63
C ARG A 173 15.02 14.96 -3.68
N ALA A 174 14.97 16.22 -4.15
CA ALA A 174 16.15 17.07 -4.22
C ALA A 174 16.68 17.41 -2.82
N GLU A 175 15.79 17.72 -1.88
CA GLU A 175 16.18 17.94 -0.48
C GLU A 175 16.79 16.69 0.16
N PHE A 176 16.18 15.52 -0.04
CA PHE A 176 16.69 14.24 0.47
C PHE A 176 18.09 13.95 -0.07
N THR A 177 18.27 14.04 -1.39
CA THR A 177 19.59 13.85 -2.02
C THR A 177 20.61 14.85 -1.48
N ALA A 178 20.24 16.14 -1.38
CA ALA A 178 21.12 17.16 -0.83
C ALA A 178 21.43 16.98 0.67
N GLN A 179 20.53 16.37 1.45
CA GLN A 179 20.78 16.02 2.86
C GLN A 179 21.79 14.88 2.96
N VAL A 180 21.61 13.82 2.20
CA VAL A 180 22.54 12.67 2.15
C VAL A 180 23.93 13.11 1.66
N GLU A 181 24.01 13.89 0.59
CA GLU A 181 25.29 14.41 0.06
C GLU A 181 26.01 15.31 1.08
N ARG A 182 25.29 16.16 1.80
CA ARG A 182 25.88 16.97 2.88
C ARG A 182 26.42 16.11 4.02
N ALA A 183 25.65 15.13 4.47
CA ALA A 183 26.07 14.22 5.53
C ALA A 183 27.29 13.37 5.11
N LEU A 184 27.39 12.97 3.84
CA LEU A 184 28.58 12.29 3.31
C LEU A 184 29.81 13.19 3.36
N ASN A 185 29.68 14.43 2.89
CA ASN A 185 30.78 15.41 2.88
C ASN A 185 31.25 15.79 4.29
N GLU A 186 30.41 15.66 5.33
CA GLU A 186 30.79 15.90 6.72
C GLU A 186 31.68 14.79 7.30
N VAL A 187 31.55 13.54 6.82
CA VAL A 187 32.34 12.40 7.30
C VAL A 187 33.66 12.28 6.55
N GLY A 188 33.62 12.41 5.22
CA GLY A 188 34.81 12.40 4.37
C GLY A 188 34.54 11.87 2.97
N ASP A 189 35.32 12.34 2.00
CA ASP A 189 35.21 11.93 0.60
C ASP A 189 36.25 10.87 0.24
N SER A 190 35.78 9.65 -0.04
CA SER A 190 36.64 8.51 -0.46
C SER A 190 37.35 8.75 -1.79
N HIS A 191 36.91 9.73 -2.58
CA HIS A 191 37.54 10.10 -3.84
C HIS A 191 38.56 11.24 -3.68
N ASN A 192 38.69 11.81 -2.48
CA ASN A 192 39.67 12.83 -2.16
C ASN A 192 40.84 12.21 -1.36
N PRO A 193 42.03 12.06 -1.98
CA PRO A 193 43.21 11.50 -1.31
C PRO A 193 43.69 12.30 -0.09
N GLU A 194 43.33 13.59 -0.03
CA GLU A 194 43.70 14.50 1.06
C GLU A 194 42.63 14.62 2.14
N ASP A 195 41.55 13.84 2.05
CA ASP A 195 40.49 13.83 3.05
C ASP A 195 41.04 13.43 4.44
N PRO A 196 40.74 14.19 5.51
CA PRO A 196 41.28 13.91 6.85
C PRO A 196 40.96 12.51 7.36
N PHE A 197 39.77 11.98 7.07
CA PHE A 197 39.38 10.64 7.49
C PHE A 197 40.19 9.58 6.75
N PHE A 198 40.23 9.62 5.41
CA PHE A 198 40.96 8.63 4.61
C PHE A 198 42.47 8.73 4.77
N ARG A 199 43.01 9.91 5.10
CA ARG A 199 44.41 10.07 5.51
C ARG A 199 44.70 9.36 6.82
N SER A 200 43.87 9.55 7.84
CA SER A 200 44.06 8.86 9.13
C SER A 200 43.98 7.34 8.98
N LEU A 201 43.05 6.85 8.15
CA LEU A 201 42.92 5.44 7.81
C LEU A 201 44.18 4.91 7.08
N ARG A 202 44.72 5.69 6.14
CA ARG A 202 45.96 5.32 5.43
C ARG A 202 47.11 5.20 6.41
N ASP A 203 47.30 6.20 7.25
CA ASP A 203 48.40 6.26 8.20
C ASP A 203 48.30 5.10 9.23
N GLU A 204 47.09 4.70 9.63
CA GLU A 204 46.83 3.50 10.44
C GLU A 204 47.27 2.21 9.74
N TYR A 205 46.93 2.04 8.45
CA TYR A 205 47.31 0.86 7.67
C TYR A 205 48.83 0.79 7.45
N LEU A 206 49.47 1.91 7.11
CA LEU A 206 50.92 1.99 6.96
C LEU A 206 51.64 1.62 8.27
N ALA A 207 51.16 2.12 9.40
CA ALA A 207 51.70 1.78 10.71
C ALA A 207 51.48 0.29 11.06
N ARG A 208 50.31 -0.28 10.75
CA ARG A 208 49.98 -1.69 11.00
C ARG A 208 50.87 -2.66 10.23
N TYR A 209 51.20 -2.33 8.99
CA TYR A 209 51.99 -3.19 8.10
C TYR A 209 53.47 -2.81 8.03
N GLU A 210 53.90 -1.80 8.81
CA GLU A 210 55.27 -1.27 8.80
C GLU A 210 55.76 -0.85 7.40
N ALA A 211 54.84 -0.35 6.56
CA ALA A 211 55.08 0.02 5.17
C ALA A 211 55.39 1.53 5.04
N ALA A 212 56.28 1.91 4.12
CA ALA A 212 56.63 3.30 3.86
C ALA A 212 55.66 3.99 2.89
N SER A 213 54.93 3.22 2.09
CA SER A 213 53.99 3.70 1.07
C SER A 213 52.80 2.75 0.86
N VAL A 214 51.73 3.22 0.21
CA VAL A 214 50.52 2.39 -0.03
C VAL A 214 50.78 1.28 -1.05
N GLU A 215 51.78 1.47 -1.89
CA GLU A 215 52.30 0.50 -2.86
C GLU A 215 52.94 -0.72 -2.18
N GLU A 216 53.53 -0.54 -0.99
CA GLU A 216 54.19 -1.59 -0.20
C GLU A 216 53.21 -2.40 0.66
N LEU A 217 51.93 -2.02 0.71
CA LEU A 217 50.94 -2.73 1.49
C LEU A 217 50.70 -4.13 0.91
N PRO A 218 50.55 -5.17 1.75
CA PRO A 218 50.20 -6.53 1.31
C PRO A 218 48.74 -6.65 0.84
N VAL A 219 48.02 -5.53 0.78
CA VAL A 219 46.60 -5.42 0.43
C VAL A 219 46.40 -4.26 -0.54
N ASN A 220 45.40 -4.36 -1.42
CA ASN A 220 45.10 -3.27 -2.35
C ASN A 220 44.46 -2.07 -1.62
N TRP A 221 45.18 -0.94 -1.55
CA TRP A 221 44.70 0.29 -0.91
C TRP A 221 43.41 0.83 -1.55
N GLY A 222 43.26 0.76 -2.88
CA GLY A 222 42.04 1.18 -3.58
C GLY A 222 40.82 0.35 -3.18
N GLY A 223 41.01 -0.94 -2.96
CA GLY A 223 39.98 -1.83 -2.41
C GLY A 223 39.59 -1.45 -0.97
N VAL A 224 40.57 -1.12 -0.13
CA VAL A 224 40.34 -0.67 1.26
C VAL A 224 39.52 0.62 1.29
N VAL A 225 39.92 1.63 0.51
CA VAL A 225 39.19 2.90 0.40
C VAL A 225 37.77 2.68 -0.11
N SER A 226 37.59 1.81 -1.10
CA SER A 226 36.27 1.48 -1.65
C SER A 226 35.38 0.77 -0.63
N ARG A 227 35.95 -0.13 0.18
CA ARG A 227 35.23 -0.85 1.24
C ARG A 227 34.73 0.08 2.32
N GLU A 228 35.60 0.96 2.82
CA GLU A 228 35.27 1.91 3.87
C GLU A 228 34.34 3.02 3.36
N GLY A 229 34.56 3.53 2.14
CA GLY A 229 33.67 4.50 1.50
C GLY A 229 32.26 3.94 1.28
N GLU A 230 32.13 2.70 0.84
CA GLU A 230 30.84 2.02 0.71
C GLU A 230 30.15 1.82 2.07
N ALA A 231 30.90 1.46 3.12
CA ALA A 231 30.36 1.31 4.47
C ALA A 231 29.81 2.62 5.03
N ILE A 232 30.57 3.71 4.91
CA ILE A 232 30.16 5.05 5.35
C ILE A 232 28.91 5.50 4.59
N SER A 233 28.94 5.39 3.26
CA SER A 233 27.84 5.86 2.41
C SER A 233 26.56 5.05 2.60
N SER A 234 26.66 3.74 2.72
CA SER A 234 25.51 2.86 3.00
C SER A 234 24.87 3.20 4.34
N ARG A 235 25.67 3.39 5.39
CA ARG A 235 25.18 3.75 6.74
C ARG A 235 24.43 5.08 6.73
N ILE A 236 25.03 6.14 6.17
CA ILE A 236 24.41 7.47 6.12
C ILE A 236 23.11 7.44 5.32
N HIS A 237 23.08 6.71 4.20
CA HIS A 237 21.86 6.58 3.41
C HIS A 237 20.77 5.80 4.17
N GLU A 238 21.14 4.72 4.86
CA GLU A 238 20.21 3.94 5.67
C GLU A 238 19.58 4.78 6.80
N GLU A 239 20.38 5.57 7.52
CA GLU A 239 19.90 6.48 8.57
C GLU A 239 18.86 7.48 8.02
N HIS A 240 19.19 8.18 6.93
CA HIS A 240 18.26 9.14 6.31
C HIS A 240 17.00 8.45 5.74
N GLN A 241 17.16 7.23 5.21
CA GLN A 241 16.03 6.45 4.70
C GLN A 241 15.08 6.03 5.82
N GLN A 242 15.61 5.65 7.00
CA GLN A 242 14.81 5.30 8.16
C GLN A 242 13.97 6.51 8.64
N ASP A 243 14.54 7.71 8.66
CA ASP A 243 13.81 8.95 8.98
C ASP A 243 12.67 9.23 8.00
N LEU A 244 12.92 9.02 6.70
CA LEU A 244 11.89 9.15 5.66
C LEU A 244 10.76 8.14 5.85
N ILE A 245 11.09 6.88 6.12
CA ILE A 245 10.13 5.80 6.37
C ILE A 245 9.29 6.11 7.61
N GLU A 246 9.90 6.60 8.68
CA GLU A 246 9.16 6.96 9.90
C GLU A 246 8.22 8.15 9.66
N GLY A 247 8.65 9.12 8.86
CA GLY A 247 7.77 10.19 8.37
C GLY A 247 6.56 9.65 7.60
N GLN A 248 6.77 8.69 6.68
CA GLN A 248 5.70 8.04 5.93
C GLN A 248 4.74 7.26 6.84
N ARG A 249 5.25 6.51 7.82
CA ARG A 249 4.44 5.80 8.82
C ARG A 249 3.56 6.73 9.64
N ARG A 250 4.05 7.93 9.97
CA ARG A 250 3.24 8.96 10.66
C ARG A 250 2.11 9.46 9.76
N GLN A 251 2.36 9.68 8.47
CA GLN A 251 1.30 10.03 7.52
C GLN A 251 0.27 8.90 7.35
N ASP A 252 0.71 7.66 7.22
CA ASP A 252 -0.16 6.49 7.09
C ASP A 252 -1.04 6.28 8.32
N ARG A 253 -0.54 6.62 9.52
CA ARG A 253 -1.32 6.56 10.77
C ARG A 253 -2.49 7.56 10.79
N ILE A 254 -2.31 8.72 10.15
CA ILE A 254 -3.41 9.70 9.98
C ILE A 254 -4.44 9.14 9.01
N LEU A 255 -4.00 8.54 7.90
CA LEU A 255 -4.87 7.92 6.92
C LEU A 255 -5.64 6.71 7.47
N SER A 256 -5.01 5.87 8.30
CA SER A 256 -5.69 4.73 8.92
C SER A 256 -6.77 5.17 9.91
N ARG A 257 -6.54 6.26 10.66
CA ARG A 257 -7.57 6.90 11.50
C ARG A 257 -8.71 7.50 10.68
N ALA A 258 -8.40 8.18 9.57
CA ALA A 258 -9.41 8.63 8.62
C ALA A 258 -10.20 7.45 8.01
N GLY A 259 -9.61 6.25 7.99
CA GLY A 259 -10.26 5.00 7.60
C GLY A 259 -11.48 4.62 8.45
N LEU A 260 -11.57 5.05 9.71
CA LEU A 260 -12.80 4.89 10.50
C LEU A 260 -14.00 5.58 9.85
N LEU A 261 -13.76 6.75 9.24
CA LEU A 261 -14.77 7.52 8.52
C LEU A 261 -14.91 7.05 7.07
N SER A 262 -13.83 6.58 6.44
CA SER A 262 -13.82 6.18 5.03
C SER A 262 -13.66 4.66 4.88
N PRO A 263 -14.71 3.91 4.49
CA PRO A 263 -14.58 2.48 4.22
C PRO A 263 -13.65 2.24 3.03
N TYR A 264 -13.52 3.22 2.13
CA TYR A 264 -12.59 3.19 1.01
C TYR A 264 -11.13 3.14 1.49
N LEU A 265 -10.73 4.00 2.44
CA LEU A 265 -9.37 3.98 2.99
C LEU A 265 -9.07 2.66 3.72
N ALA A 266 -10.02 2.17 4.52
CA ALA A 266 -9.87 0.91 5.24
C ALA A 266 -9.72 -0.29 4.28
N ALA A 267 -10.59 -0.40 3.28
CA ALA A 267 -10.52 -1.46 2.27
C ALA A 267 -9.24 -1.35 1.43
N ARG A 268 -8.80 -0.13 1.09
CA ARG A 268 -7.55 0.10 0.35
C ARG A 268 -6.33 -0.34 1.15
N ASP A 269 -6.21 0.06 2.41
CA ASP A 269 -5.09 -0.35 3.28
C ASP A 269 -5.02 -1.87 3.44
N LEU A 270 -6.14 -2.52 3.79
CA LEU A 270 -6.21 -3.98 3.91
C LEU A 270 -5.91 -4.67 2.58
N SER A 271 -6.44 -4.16 1.47
CA SER A 271 -6.17 -4.69 0.13
C SER A 271 -4.68 -4.65 -0.19
N MET A 272 -4.01 -3.52 0.05
CA MET A 272 -2.57 -3.35 -0.21
C MET A 272 -1.71 -4.27 0.66
N ALA A 273 -2.11 -4.47 1.92
CA ALA A 273 -1.43 -5.38 2.84
C ALA A 273 -1.48 -6.83 2.36
N VAL A 274 -2.69 -7.30 2.02
CA VAL A 274 -2.92 -8.67 1.59
C VAL A 274 -2.32 -8.93 0.20
N SER A 275 -2.29 -7.94 -0.69
CA SER A 275 -1.62 -8.06 -1.99
C SER A 275 -0.09 -7.96 -1.90
N GLY A 276 0.47 -7.55 -0.76
CA GLY A 276 1.91 -7.29 -0.65
C GLY A 276 2.37 -6.09 -1.49
N THR A 277 1.47 -5.11 -1.70
CA THR A 277 1.77 -3.85 -2.41
C THR A 277 1.70 -2.64 -1.48
N GLY A 278 1.56 -2.87 -0.18
CA GLY A 278 1.56 -1.84 0.85
C GLY A 278 2.96 -1.36 1.23
N PRO A 279 3.04 -0.31 2.06
CA PRO A 279 4.30 0.28 2.51
C PRO A 279 5.26 -0.75 3.12
N GLU A 280 4.75 -1.70 3.91
CA GLU A 280 5.57 -2.69 4.61
C GLU A 280 6.22 -3.70 3.65
N ALA A 281 5.52 -4.05 2.57
CA ALA A 281 6.09 -4.93 1.56
C ALA A 281 7.18 -4.22 0.74
N VAL A 282 6.97 -2.94 0.45
CA VAL A 282 7.98 -2.10 -0.22
C VAL A 282 9.20 -1.91 0.68
N GLU A 283 9.00 -1.64 1.96
CA GLU A 283 10.05 -1.51 2.96
C GLU A 283 10.84 -2.82 3.09
N ALA A 284 10.16 -3.96 3.30
CA ALA A 284 10.80 -5.26 3.42
C ALA A 284 11.60 -5.63 2.16
N PHE A 285 11.07 -5.32 0.97
CA PHE A 285 11.78 -5.53 -0.28
C PHE A 285 13.04 -4.65 -0.36
N ARG A 286 12.93 -3.36 -0.01
CA ARG A 286 14.07 -2.43 -0.04
C ARG A 286 15.17 -2.86 0.92
N ALA A 287 14.82 -3.21 2.15
CA ALA A 287 15.77 -3.70 3.13
C ALA A 287 16.50 -4.97 2.66
N GLN A 288 15.76 -5.94 2.08
CA GLN A 288 16.36 -7.15 1.52
C GLN A 288 17.27 -6.87 0.33
N ALA A 289 16.83 -5.99 -0.58
CA ALA A 289 17.60 -5.63 -1.76
C ALA A 289 18.86 -4.84 -1.39
N GLU A 290 18.78 -4.00 -0.37
CA GLU A 290 19.91 -3.22 0.12
C GLU A 290 20.92 -4.09 0.87
N ALA A 291 20.46 -4.96 1.77
CA ALA A 291 21.34 -5.92 2.44
C ALA A 291 22.07 -6.82 1.43
N HIS A 292 21.38 -7.26 0.38
CA HIS A 292 21.99 -8.04 -0.70
C HIS A 292 23.00 -7.22 -1.51
N ARG A 293 22.67 -5.97 -1.86
CA ARG A 293 23.57 -5.06 -2.59
C ARG A 293 24.85 -4.81 -1.77
N TYR A 294 24.69 -4.51 -0.48
CA TYR A 294 25.80 -4.25 0.41
C TYR A 294 26.71 -5.48 0.57
N ASP A 295 26.15 -6.66 0.84
CA ASP A 295 26.93 -7.92 0.91
C ASP A 295 27.66 -8.22 -0.41
N LEU A 296 26.98 -8.04 -1.55
CA LEU A 296 27.57 -8.20 -2.88
C LEU A 296 28.80 -7.30 -3.06
N ILE A 297 28.68 -6.01 -2.73
CA ILE A 297 29.77 -5.04 -2.92
C ILE A 297 30.90 -5.28 -1.94
N GLN A 298 30.61 -5.61 -0.69
CA GLN A 298 31.68 -5.91 0.26
C GLN A 298 32.46 -7.17 -0.14
N ARG A 299 31.80 -8.21 -0.66
CA ARG A 299 32.52 -9.36 -1.25
C ARG A 299 33.39 -8.96 -2.44
N LEU A 300 32.91 -8.07 -3.31
CA LEU A 300 33.70 -7.57 -4.43
C LEU A 300 34.90 -6.75 -3.97
N ASN A 301 34.72 -5.89 -2.97
CA ASN A 301 35.79 -5.11 -2.36
C ASN A 301 36.80 -6.01 -1.64
N ASP A 302 36.36 -7.06 -0.95
CA ASP A 302 37.25 -8.02 -0.30
C ASP A 302 38.12 -8.76 -1.32
N LEU A 303 37.55 -9.19 -2.45
CA LEU A 303 38.32 -9.77 -3.56
C LEU A 303 39.29 -8.75 -4.17
N HIS A 304 38.89 -7.48 -4.27
CA HIS A 304 39.78 -6.40 -4.73
C HIS A 304 40.94 -6.19 -3.75
N ILE A 305 40.70 -6.28 -2.45
CA ILE A 305 41.70 -6.14 -1.39
C ILE A 305 42.70 -7.30 -1.42
N SER A 306 42.24 -8.54 -1.56
CA SER A 306 43.08 -9.74 -1.39
C SER A 306 43.67 -10.31 -2.68
N GLU A 307 42.93 -10.28 -3.79
CA GLU A 307 43.30 -11.01 -5.02
C GLU A 307 43.85 -10.10 -6.13
N ILE A 308 43.71 -8.77 -6.01
CA ILE A 308 44.13 -7.83 -7.05
C ILE A 308 45.31 -7.00 -6.58
N HIS A 309 46.45 -7.16 -7.24
CA HIS A 309 47.65 -6.40 -6.91
C HIS A 309 47.55 -4.94 -7.36
N TYR A 310 48.01 -4.02 -6.52
CA TYR A 310 47.91 -2.58 -6.74
C TYR A 310 48.61 -2.10 -8.03
N GLU A 311 49.80 -2.61 -8.35
CA GLU A 311 50.63 -2.14 -9.47
C GLU A 311 49.96 -2.26 -10.86
N ASN A 312 49.08 -3.25 -11.06
CA ASN A 312 48.40 -3.52 -12.34
C ASN A 312 46.90 -3.76 -12.17
N ASP A 313 46.30 -3.12 -11.16
CA ASP A 313 44.93 -3.32 -10.70
C ASP A 313 43.92 -3.45 -11.85
N ARG A 314 43.88 -2.44 -12.73
CA ARG A 314 42.90 -2.34 -13.84
C ARG A 314 43.01 -3.44 -14.90
N ALA A 315 44.20 -4.06 -15.03
CA ALA A 315 44.48 -5.07 -16.03
C ALA A 315 44.20 -6.51 -15.54
N GLN A 316 44.07 -6.71 -14.22
CA GLN A 316 43.87 -8.03 -13.65
C GLN A 316 42.43 -8.52 -13.79
N ARG A 317 42.26 -9.84 -13.95
CA ARG A 317 40.96 -10.50 -14.09
C ARG A 317 40.95 -11.77 -13.25
N LEU A 318 39.89 -11.97 -12.48
CA LEU A 318 39.74 -13.14 -11.64
C LEU A 318 39.15 -14.33 -12.41
N PRO A 319 39.57 -15.57 -12.05
CA PRO A 319 39.02 -16.81 -12.59
C PRO A 319 37.51 -16.94 -12.41
N ARG A 320 36.86 -17.82 -13.20
CA ARG A 320 35.40 -17.97 -13.21
C ARG A 320 34.83 -18.41 -11.86
N GLU A 321 35.62 -19.18 -11.13
CA GLU A 321 35.28 -19.88 -9.89
C GLU A 321 34.85 -18.88 -8.81
N HIS A 322 35.53 -17.73 -8.70
CA HIS A 322 35.17 -16.65 -7.77
C HIS A 322 33.76 -16.10 -8.02
N TRP A 323 33.31 -16.08 -9.28
CA TRP A 323 31.97 -15.58 -9.63
C TRP A 323 30.85 -16.60 -9.38
N ALA A 324 31.18 -17.89 -9.30
CA ALA A 324 30.18 -18.95 -9.12
C ALA A 324 29.62 -19.00 -7.69
N GLU A 325 30.32 -18.41 -6.72
CA GLU A 325 29.95 -18.42 -5.30
C GLU A 325 29.04 -17.24 -4.90
N PHE A 326 28.77 -16.31 -5.82
CA PHE A 326 27.96 -15.14 -5.52
C PHE A 326 26.48 -15.50 -5.35
N PRO A 327 25.85 -15.04 -4.25
CA PRO A 327 24.44 -15.34 -3.99
C PRO A 327 23.54 -14.71 -5.05
N THR A 328 22.48 -15.42 -5.44
CA THR A 328 21.43 -14.86 -6.30
C THR A 328 20.36 -14.17 -5.45
N PHE A 329 19.92 -12.99 -5.89
CA PHE A 329 18.89 -12.25 -5.16
C PHE A 329 17.53 -12.95 -5.23
N GLY A 330 16.94 -13.21 -4.07
CA GLY A 330 15.58 -13.72 -3.93
C GLY A 330 14.79 -12.90 -2.91
N THR A 331 13.59 -12.46 -3.28
CA THR A 331 12.73 -11.68 -2.38
C THR A 331 11.82 -12.58 -1.56
N ARG A 332 11.67 -12.26 -0.28
CA ARG A 332 10.71 -12.90 0.63
C ARG A 332 9.67 -11.87 1.04
N PRO A 333 8.45 -11.93 0.50
CA PRO A 333 7.39 -11.02 0.93
C PRO A 333 7.01 -11.30 2.40
N PRO A 334 6.61 -10.27 3.17
CA PRO A 334 6.19 -10.46 4.56
C PRO A 334 5.02 -11.46 4.62
N PRO A 335 4.98 -12.39 5.59
CA PRO A 335 3.90 -13.38 5.69
C PRO A 335 2.54 -12.69 5.87
N LEU A 336 1.45 -13.33 5.46
CA LEU A 336 0.09 -12.74 5.53
C LEU A 336 -0.27 -12.26 6.95
N GLY A 337 0.07 -13.03 7.98
CA GLY A 337 -0.14 -12.63 9.37
C GLY A 337 0.64 -11.37 9.76
N GLY A 338 1.90 -11.26 9.32
CA GLY A 338 2.71 -10.05 9.52
C GLY A 338 2.20 -8.85 8.73
N ALA A 339 1.66 -9.08 7.53
CA ALA A 339 1.05 -8.02 6.73
C ALA A 339 -0.25 -7.48 7.35
N LEU A 340 -1.02 -8.30 8.06
CA LEU A 340 -2.23 -7.86 8.75
C LEU A 340 -1.96 -7.38 10.19
N ALA A 341 -0.79 -7.70 10.75
CA ALA A 341 -0.36 -7.18 12.04
C ALA A 341 -0.31 -5.65 11.98
N GLY A 342 -0.83 -4.99 13.01
CA GLY A 342 -0.91 -3.52 13.07
C GLY A 342 -2.10 -2.89 12.32
N ARG A 343 -2.93 -3.67 11.60
CA ARG A 343 -4.10 -3.17 10.85
C ARG A 343 -5.44 -3.31 11.57
N ALA A 344 -5.41 -3.42 12.90
CA ALA A 344 -6.60 -3.55 13.72
C ALA A 344 -7.61 -2.41 13.47
N LEU A 345 -7.12 -1.20 13.23
CA LEU A 345 -7.97 -0.03 12.99
C LEU A 345 -8.73 -0.13 11.66
N SER A 346 -8.06 -0.57 10.60
CA SER A 346 -8.68 -0.76 9.28
C SER A 346 -9.68 -1.93 9.30
N LEU A 347 -9.37 -3.01 10.03
CA LEU A 347 -10.32 -4.12 10.26
C LEU A 347 -11.54 -3.66 11.06
N ALA A 348 -11.34 -2.90 12.14
CA ALA A 348 -12.41 -2.34 12.94
C ALA A 348 -13.27 -1.35 12.14
N ALA A 349 -12.65 -0.52 11.29
CA ALA A 349 -13.37 0.37 10.38
C ALA A 349 -14.28 -0.40 9.43
N LEU A 350 -13.76 -1.46 8.79
CA LEU A 350 -14.56 -2.28 7.88
C LEU A 350 -15.72 -2.97 8.61
N GLY A 351 -15.46 -3.50 9.82
CA GLY A 351 -16.50 -4.07 10.67
C GLY A 351 -17.56 -3.06 11.09
N LEU A 352 -17.16 -1.83 11.44
CA LEU A 352 -18.05 -0.73 11.79
C LEU A 352 -18.95 -0.35 10.60
N TRP A 353 -18.39 -0.31 9.40
CA TRP A 353 -19.11 0.00 8.16
C TRP A 353 -20.08 -1.10 7.71
N LEU A 354 -19.93 -2.32 8.23
CA LEU A 354 -20.96 -3.36 8.14
C LEU A 354 -22.01 -3.21 9.24
N LEU A 355 -21.56 -3.02 10.48
CA LEU A 355 -22.41 -3.03 11.66
C LEU A 355 -23.37 -1.83 11.70
N LEU A 356 -22.92 -0.61 11.41
CA LEU A 356 -23.75 0.59 11.50
C LEU A 356 -24.96 0.54 10.53
N PRO A 357 -24.79 0.22 9.23
CA PRO A 357 -25.94 0.06 8.34
C PRO A 357 -26.86 -1.10 8.74
N LEU A 358 -26.31 -2.23 9.23
CA LEU A 358 -27.10 -3.35 9.71
C LEU A 358 -28.01 -2.96 10.88
N LEU A 359 -27.46 -2.26 11.87
CA LEU A 359 -28.24 -1.73 13.00
C LEU A 359 -29.28 -0.73 12.53
N GLY A 360 -28.93 0.14 11.57
CA GLY A 360 -29.88 1.05 10.93
C GLY A 360 -31.06 0.33 10.28
N LEU A 361 -30.81 -0.75 9.55
CA LEU A 361 -31.86 -1.57 8.92
C LEU A 361 -32.76 -2.25 9.97
N ALA A 362 -32.19 -2.71 11.10
CA ALA A 362 -32.95 -3.27 12.21
C ALA A 362 -33.90 -2.24 12.85
N VAL A 363 -33.50 -0.97 12.92
CA VAL A 363 -34.39 0.14 13.36
C VAL A 363 -35.47 0.41 12.30
N THR A 364 -35.11 0.48 11.03
CA THR A 364 -36.06 0.70 9.93
C THR A 364 -37.13 -0.39 9.87
N ARG A 365 -36.77 -1.65 10.16
CA ARG A 365 -37.72 -2.77 10.28
C ARG A 365 -38.89 -2.42 11.20
N ARG A 366 -38.61 -1.80 12.36
CA ARG A 366 -39.65 -1.40 13.33
C ARG A 366 -40.52 -0.27 12.79
N ARG A 367 -39.93 0.69 12.06
CA ARG A 367 -40.66 1.80 11.42
C ARG A 367 -41.62 1.29 10.34
N LEU A 368 -41.16 0.38 9.48
CA LEU A 368 -41.97 -0.22 8.42
C LEU A 368 -43.13 -1.05 8.98
N ALA A 369 -42.93 -1.73 10.11
CA ALA A 369 -44.01 -2.47 10.78
C ALA A 369 -45.16 -1.55 11.23
N ARG A 370 -44.87 -0.34 11.74
CA ARG A 370 -45.89 0.61 12.21
C ARG A 370 -46.80 1.10 11.08
N VAL A 371 -46.26 1.26 9.86
CA VAL A 371 -47.03 1.65 8.67
C VAL A 371 -48.09 0.60 8.30
N GLY A 372 -47.88 -0.67 8.64
CA GLY A 372 -48.87 -1.74 8.46
C GLY A 372 -49.90 -1.83 9.60
N VAL A 373 -49.56 -1.38 10.81
CA VAL A 373 -50.40 -1.55 12.02
C VAL A 373 -51.39 -0.39 12.22
N GLU A 374 -51.04 0.84 11.85
CA GLU A 374 -51.89 2.04 12.06
C GLU A 374 -53.26 2.00 11.35
N ARG A 375 -53.55 1.02 10.50
CA ARG A 375 -54.89 0.84 9.88
C ARG A 375 -55.50 -0.57 9.95
N ALA A 376 -54.85 -1.53 10.60
CA ALA A 376 -55.59 -2.75 10.98
C ALA A 376 -56.61 -2.44 12.12
N ALA A 377 -56.46 -1.28 12.76
CA ALA A 377 -57.31 -0.79 13.86
C ALA A 377 -58.27 0.36 13.45
N SER A 378 -58.38 0.68 12.15
CA SER A 378 -59.32 1.68 11.59
C SER A 378 -60.13 1.03 10.48
#